data_AF-A0A966XKG6-F1
#
_entry.id   AF-A0A966XKG6-F1
#
_cell.length_a   1.000
_cell.length_b   1.000
_cell.length_c   1.000
_cell.angle_alpha   90.00
_cell.angle_beta   90.00
_cell.angle_gamma   90.00
#
_symmetry.space_group_name_H-M   'P 1'
#
loop_
_entity.id
_entity.type
_entity.pdbx_description
1 polymer ?
#
loop_
_entity_poly.entity_id
_entity_poly.type
_entity_poly.pdbx_seq_one_letter_code
_entity_poly.pdbx_strand_id
1 'polypeptide(L)'
;MLNLDNEVSMDPVTALTAATTAFNVIKKGFQIGRDVESMAGDLGRWAGALSTIREAEKEAKKPPPLFKKLLLKDNFQQQAIEIFAAKKKADQMEEELRNFISFHYGPSAWQGIVTTTARLRKEQQEAIAAQKKARKQFLENLGIAIAIVGLIGLCVGIAILMWPAVSAKMGL
;
A
#
# COMPACT_ATOMS: atom_id res chain seq x y z
N MET A 1 13.62 13.72 -9.01
CA MET A 1 12.96 12.40 -8.93
C MET A 1 12.91 12.02 -7.47
N LEU A 2 11.74 12.18 -6.84
CA LEU A 2 11.55 11.93 -5.42
C LEU A 2 11.53 10.41 -5.18
N ASN A 3 12.28 10.01 -4.16
CA ASN A 3 12.47 8.66 -3.67
C ASN A 3 11.09 8.05 -3.30
N LEU A 4 10.45 7.36 -4.24
CA LEU A 4 9.14 6.72 -4.07
C LEU A 4 9.24 5.24 -3.65
N ASP A 5 10.46 4.74 -3.47
CA ASP A 5 10.71 3.36 -3.03
C ASP A 5 10.76 3.26 -1.50
N ASN A 6 10.63 4.38 -0.78
CA ASN A 6 10.37 4.39 0.65
C ASN A 6 8.86 4.28 0.92
N GLU A 7 8.21 3.37 0.20
CA GLU A 7 6.97 2.77 0.69
C GLU A 7 7.39 2.07 1.98
N VAL A 8 6.82 2.46 3.12
CA VAL A 8 6.98 1.75 4.38
C VAL A 8 6.33 0.38 4.21
N SER A 9 7.02 -0.49 3.49
CA SER A 9 6.97 -1.94 3.60
C SER A 9 7.35 -2.20 5.04
N MET A 10 6.33 -2.21 5.91
CA MET A 10 6.51 -2.47 7.32
C MET A 10 7.08 -3.88 7.39
N ASP A 11 8.38 -3.97 7.67
CA ASP A 11 9.09 -5.24 7.80
C ASP A 11 8.27 -6.17 8.72
N PRO A 12 8.11 -7.46 8.40
CA PRO A 12 7.27 -8.39 9.16
C PRO A 12 7.51 -8.36 10.68
N VAL A 13 8.72 -8.06 11.15
CA VAL A 13 9.02 -7.86 12.58
C VAL A 13 8.40 -6.57 13.11
N THR A 14 8.48 -5.48 12.36
CA THR A 14 7.82 -4.21 12.69
C THR A 14 6.30 -4.36 12.70
N ALA A 15 5.75 -5.09 11.72
CA ALA A 15 4.33 -5.40 11.67
C ALA A 15 3.89 -6.25 12.88
N LEU A 16 4.71 -7.20 13.33
CA LEU A 16 4.44 -7.97 14.54
C LEU A 16 4.43 -7.08 15.79
N THR A 17 5.37 -6.14 15.91
CA THR A 17 5.42 -5.19 17.03
C THR A 17 4.19 -4.29 17.03
N ALA A 18 3.79 -3.76 15.87
CA ALA A 18 2.58 -2.97 15.71
C ALA A 18 1.33 -3.78 16.08
N ALA A 19 1.21 -5.01 15.60
CA ALA A 19 0.11 -5.92 15.95
C ALA A 19 0.07 -6.21 17.44
N THR A 20 1.21 -6.53 18.06
CA THR A 20 1.31 -6.81 19.51
C THR A 20 0.91 -5.59 20.34
N THR A 21 1.31 -4.39 19.92
CA THR A 21 0.99 -3.13 20.61
C THR A 21 -0.50 -2.85 20.55
N ALA A 22 -1.09 -2.89 19.35
CA ALA A 22 -2.53 -2.68 19.17
C ALA A 22 -3.35 -3.75 19.91
N PHE A 23 -2.91 -5.01 19.86
CA PHE A 23 -3.53 -6.12 20.60
C PHE A 23 -3.55 -5.86 22.11
N ASN A 24 -2.43 -5.43 22.70
CA ASN A 24 -2.36 -5.14 24.13
C ASN A 24 -3.29 -3.99 24.53
N VAL A 25 -3.43 -2.97 23.67
CA VAL A 25 -4.39 -1.87 23.88
C VAL A 25 -5.83 -2.40 23.85
N ILE A 26 -6.17 -3.23 22.86
CA ILE A 26 -7.50 -3.85 22.74
C ILE A 26 -7.79 -4.73 23.96
N LYS A 27 -6.85 -5.61 24.33
CA LYS A 27 -6.96 -6.50 25.49
C LYS A 27 -7.17 -5.72 26.79
N LYS A 28 -6.42 -4.64 26.99
CA LYS A 28 -6.61 -3.76 28.16
C LYS A 28 -7.94 -3.04 28.10
N GLY A 29 -8.34 -2.54 26.93
CA GLY A 29 -9.64 -1.91 26.71
C GLY A 29 -10.79 -2.83 27.08
N PHE A 30 -10.70 -4.09 26.70
CA PHE A 30 -11.63 -5.14 27.09
C PHE A 30 -11.65 -5.41 28.60
N GLN A 31 -10.50 -5.51 29.26
CA GLN A 31 -10.42 -5.71 30.70
C GLN A 31 -11.10 -4.59 31.51
N ILE A 32 -11.08 -3.36 30.99
CA ILE A 32 -11.71 -2.19 31.63
C ILE A 32 -13.12 -1.91 31.09
N GLY A 33 -13.68 -2.79 30.25
CA GLY A 33 -15.04 -2.67 29.74
C GLY A 33 -15.26 -1.61 28.66
N ARG A 34 -14.24 -1.23 27.88
CA ARG A 34 -14.41 -0.32 26.75
C ARG A 34 -15.25 -0.94 25.65
N ASP A 35 -16.14 -0.13 25.07
CA ASP A 35 -16.94 -0.54 23.93
C ASP A 35 -16.07 -0.76 22.67
N VAL A 36 -16.45 -1.78 21.90
CA VAL A 36 -15.83 -2.15 20.62
C VAL A 36 -15.77 -0.98 19.65
N GLU A 37 -16.81 -0.14 19.63
CA GLU A 37 -16.87 1.06 18.79
C GLU A 37 -15.73 2.03 19.11
N SER A 38 -15.45 2.26 20.40
CA SER A 38 -14.35 3.11 20.84
C SER A 38 -12.96 2.54 20.49
N MET A 39 -12.89 1.23 20.24
CA MET A 39 -11.66 0.50 19.89
C MET A 39 -11.57 0.17 18.39
N ALA A 40 -12.51 0.64 17.56
CA ALA A 40 -12.52 0.39 16.12
C ALA A 40 -11.20 0.82 15.44
N GLY A 41 -10.60 1.92 15.90
CA GLY A 41 -9.29 2.38 15.41
C GLY A 41 -8.14 1.42 15.73
N ASP A 42 -8.11 0.88 16.95
CA ASP A 42 -7.06 -0.06 17.37
C ASP A 42 -7.26 -1.44 16.73
N LEU A 43 -8.52 -1.89 16.58
CA LEU A 43 -8.89 -3.08 15.80
C LEU A 43 -8.45 -2.95 14.33
N GLY A 44 -8.65 -1.77 13.73
CA GLY A 44 -8.20 -1.49 12.36
C GLY A 44 -6.68 -1.53 12.21
N ARG A 45 -5.94 -0.93 13.16
CA ARG A 45 -4.46 -0.98 13.19
C ARG A 45 -3.94 -2.41 13.35
N TRP A 46 -4.52 -3.17 14.29
CA TRP A 46 -4.18 -4.57 14.50
C TRP A 46 -4.46 -5.42 13.25
N ALA A 47 -5.65 -5.27 12.65
CA ALA A 47 -6.04 -6.03 11.46
C ALA A 47 -5.23 -5.66 10.21
N GLY A 48 -4.78 -4.40 10.10
CA GLY A 48 -3.85 -3.93 9.07
C GLY A 48 -2.47 -4.57 9.22
N ALA A 49 -1.90 -4.53 10.43
CA ALA A 49 -0.62 -5.17 10.73
C ALA A 49 -0.65 -6.69 10.50
N LEU A 50 -1.76 -7.35 10.85
CA LEU A 50 -1.98 -8.77 10.59
C LEU A 50 -1.99 -9.10 9.08
N SER A 51 -2.60 -8.25 8.24
CA SER A 51 -2.53 -8.43 6.79
C SER A 51 -1.10 -8.32 6.26
N THR A 52 -0.30 -7.37 6.76
CA THR A 52 1.11 -7.23 6.34
C THR A 52 1.93 -8.48 6.69
N ILE A 53 1.75 -9.06 7.88
CA ILE A 53 2.43 -10.30 8.28
C ILE A 53 2.03 -11.47 7.36
N ARG A 54 0.73 -11.60 7.05
CA ARG A 54 0.22 -12.64 6.15
C ARG A 54 0.70 -12.47 4.71
N GLU A 55 0.82 -11.24 4.25
CA GLU A 55 1.37 -10.92 2.94
C GLU A 55 2.86 -11.25 2.86
N ALA A 56 3.64 -10.88 3.88
CA ALA A 56 5.06 -11.24 3.99
C ALA A 56 5.27 -12.76 4.01
N GLU A 57 4.42 -13.53 4.70
CA GLU A 57 4.49 -15.01 4.67
C GLU A 57 4.18 -15.58 3.29
N LYS A 58 3.19 -15.01 2.59
CA LYS A 58 2.84 -15.41 1.23
C LYS A 58 3.99 -15.11 0.26
N GLU A 59 4.72 -14.02 0.47
CA GLU A 59 5.90 -13.67 -0.31
C GLU A 59 7.11 -14.54 0.02
N ALA A 60 7.35 -14.84 1.29
CA ALA A 60 8.43 -15.73 1.73
C ALA A 60 8.26 -17.17 1.19
N LYS A 61 7.03 -17.62 0.95
CA LYS A 61 6.74 -18.91 0.31
C LYS A 61 6.98 -18.93 -1.21
N LYS A 62 7.04 -17.78 -1.87
CA LYS A 62 7.29 -17.73 -3.31
C LYS A 62 8.77 -18.00 -3.58
N PRO A 63 9.13 -18.84 -4.56
CA PRO A 63 10.52 -19.05 -4.91
C PRO A 63 11.14 -17.73 -5.39
N PRO A 64 12.29 -17.29 -4.85
CA PRO A 64 12.88 -16.02 -5.27
C PRO A 64 13.26 -16.04 -6.75
N PRO A 65 13.16 -14.91 -7.47
CA PRO A 65 13.64 -14.79 -8.85
C PRO A 65 15.11 -15.20 -8.90
N LEU A 66 15.49 -15.95 -9.94
CA LEU A 66 16.76 -16.68 -10.04
C LEU A 66 18.01 -15.86 -9.67
N PHE A 67 18.01 -14.54 -9.89
CA PHE A 67 19.11 -13.64 -9.55
C PHE A 67 19.30 -13.39 -8.04
N LYS A 68 18.23 -13.45 -7.22
CA LYS A 68 18.29 -13.29 -5.75
C LYS A 68 18.74 -14.56 -5.01
N LYS A 69 18.65 -15.73 -5.65
CA LYS A 69 19.03 -17.03 -5.06
C LYS A 69 20.53 -17.19 -4.81
N LEU A 70 21.37 -16.48 -5.55
CA LEU A 70 22.84 -16.57 -5.47
C LEU A 70 23.45 -15.70 -4.36
N LEU A 71 22.73 -14.68 -3.87
CA LEU A 71 23.25 -13.71 -2.89
C LEU A 71 22.68 -13.85 -1.46
N LEU A 72 21.60 -14.63 -1.27
CA LEU A 72 20.77 -14.57 -0.05
C LEU A 72 20.48 -15.94 0.60
N LYS A 73 21.16 -17.01 0.19
CA LYS A 73 20.77 -18.39 0.53
C LYS A 73 20.75 -18.67 2.05
N ASP A 74 21.68 -18.11 2.81
CA ASP A 74 21.74 -18.31 4.27
C ASP A 74 20.75 -17.42 5.04
N ASN A 75 20.55 -16.16 4.60
CA ASN A 75 19.64 -15.22 5.27
C ASN A 75 18.15 -15.47 4.97
N PHE A 76 17.84 -16.15 3.86
CA PHE A 76 16.47 -16.39 3.42
C PHE A 76 15.73 -17.40 4.32
N GLN A 77 16.40 -18.47 4.73
CA GLN A 77 15.79 -19.50 5.58
C GLN A 77 15.49 -18.96 6.99
N GLN A 78 16.39 -18.16 7.55
CA GLN A 78 16.17 -17.52 8.86
C GLN A 78 15.00 -16.54 8.82
N GLN A 79 14.95 -15.66 7.81
CA GLN A 79 13.82 -14.74 7.62
C GLN A 79 12.49 -15.48 7.44
N ALA A 80 12.47 -16.61 6.71
CA ALA A 80 11.26 -17.41 6.55
C ALA A 80 10.77 -18.00 7.89
N ILE A 81 11.67 -18.44 8.76
CA ILE A 81 11.35 -18.94 10.11
C ILE A 81 10.82 -17.81 11.00
N GLU A 82 11.43 -16.63 10.96
CA GLU A 82 10.98 -15.46 11.73
C GLU A 82 9.59 -14.99 11.30
N ILE A 83 9.34 -14.91 10.00
CA ILE A 83 8.02 -14.56 9.45
C ILE A 83 6.97 -15.61 9.85
N PHE A 84 7.34 -16.90 9.82
CA PHE A 84 6.46 -17.97 10.27
C PHE A 84 6.12 -17.86 11.76
N ALA A 85 7.12 -17.59 12.61
CA ALA A 85 6.92 -17.37 14.04
C ALA A 85 6.05 -16.13 14.31
N ALA A 86 6.29 -15.04 13.58
CA ALA A 86 5.48 -13.82 13.64
C ALA A 86 4.03 -14.10 13.28
N LYS A 87 3.78 -14.83 12.18
CA LYS A 87 2.44 -15.26 11.79
C LYS A 87 1.79 -16.11 12.87
N LYS A 88 2.49 -17.11 13.42
CA LYS A 88 1.93 -17.99 14.44
C LYS A 88 1.49 -17.21 15.68
N LYS A 89 2.29 -16.22 16.11
CA LYS A 89 1.95 -15.31 17.20
C LYS A 89 0.76 -14.42 16.84
N ALA A 90 0.67 -13.97 15.59
CA ALA A 90 -0.44 -13.16 15.11
C ALA A 90 -1.78 -13.94 15.04
N ASP A 91 -1.72 -15.21 14.62
CA ASP A 91 -2.87 -16.12 14.61
C ASP A 91 -3.35 -16.40 16.05
N GLN A 92 -2.44 -16.55 17.02
CA GLN A 92 -2.80 -16.68 18.44
C GLN A 92 -3.54 -15.45 18.97
N MET A 93 -3.07 -14.24 18.63
CA MET A 93 -3.76 -13.00 19.01
C MET A 93 -5.16 -12.91 18.39
N GLU A 94 -5.32 -13.35 17.14
CA GLU A 94 -6.62 -13.39 16.47
C GLU A 94 -7.59 -14.37 17.14
N GLU A 95 -7.13 -15.57 17.50
CA GLU A 95 -7.95 -16.53 18.25
C GLU A 95 -8.37 -15.97 19.61
N GLU A 96 -7.47 -15.31 20.34
CA GLU A 96 -7.78 -14.68 21.62
C GLU A 96 -8.83 -13.57 21.46
N LEU A 97 -8.66 -12.68 20.46
CA LEU A 97 -9.63 -11.62 20.17
C LEU A 97 -10.98 -12.19 19.73
N ARG A 98 -10.98 -13.18 18.84
CA ARG A 98 -12.20 -13.84 18.38
C ARG A 98 -12.95 -14.47 19.54
N ASN A 99 -12.26 -15.19 20.40
CA ASN A 99 -12.86 -15.82 21.58
C ASN A 99 -13.45 -14.76 22.52
N PHE A 100 -12.69 -13.69 22.80
CA PHE A 100 -13.15 -12.62 23.68
C PHE A 100 -14.40 -11.92 23.13
N ILE A 101 -14.35 -11.49 21.87
CA ILE A 101 -15.45 -10.76 21.20
C ILE A 101 -16.66 -11.67 21.06
N SER A 102 -16.46 -12.92 20.66
CA SER A 102 -17.57 -13.87 20.52
C SER A 102 -18.23 -14.19 21.86
N PHE A 103 -17.46 -14.23 22.95
CA PHE A 103 -17.98 -14.48 24.29
C PHE A 103 -18.79 -13.29 24.83
N HIS A 104 -18.32 -12.06 24.66
CA HIS A 104 -18.96 -10.87 25.24
C HIS A 104 -20.06 -10.26 24.34
N TYR A 105 -19.84 -10.25 23.02
CA TYR A 105 -20.70 -9.55 22.06
C TYR A 105 -21.40 -10.51 21.07
N GLY A 106 -21.15 -11.82 21.22
CA GLY A 106 -21.70 -12.85 20.35
C GLY A 106 -20.88 -13.08 19.07
N PRO A 107 -21.04 -14.26 18.42
CA PRO A 107 -20.29 -14.60 17.20
C PRO A 107 -20.52 -13.65 16.02
N SER A 108 -21.68 -12.98 15.97
CA SER A 108 -22.03 -12.01 14.92
C SER A 108 -21.16 -10.76 14.97
N ALA A 109 -20.73 -10.32 16.17
CA ALA A 109 -19.88 -9.15 16.33
C ALA A 109 -18.51 -9.36 15.69
N TRP A 110 -17.90 -10.53 15.89
CA TRP A 110 -16.65 -10.90 15.22
C TRP A 110 -16.82 -10.90 13.70
N GLN A 111 -17.90 -11.51 13.20
CA GLN A 111 -18.17 -11.56 11.77
C GLN A 111 -18.33 -10.15 11.17
N GLY A 112 -19.03 -9.25 11.88
CA GLY A 112 -19.17 -7.85 11.50
C GLY A 112 -17.84 -7.10 11.40
N ILE A 113 -16.90 -7.37 12.31
CA ILE A 113 -15.55 -6.79 12.27
C ILE A 113 -14.79 -7.31 11.03
N VAL A 114 -14.84 -8.61 10.77
CA VAL A 114 -14.16 -9.23 9.63
C VAL A 114 -14.70 -8.69 8.30
N THR A 115 -16.02 -8.62 8.14
CA THR A 115 -16.65 -8.10 6.92
C THR A 115 -16.37 -6.62 6.72
N THR A 116 -16.43 -5.82 7.79
CA THR A 116 -16.11 -4.39 7.73
C THR A 116 -14.66 -4.15 7.32
N THR A 117 -13.73 -4.92 7.89
CA THR A 117 -12.31 -4.82 7.55
C THR A 117 -12.06 -5.24 6.09
N ALA A 118 -12.73 -6.30 5.61
CA ALA A 118 -12.65 -6.72 4.23
C ALA A 118 -13.15 -5.64 3.26
N ARG A 119 -14.27 -4.97 3.60
CA ARG A 119 -14.79 -3.84 2.84
C ARG A 119 -13.80 -2.67 2.81
N LEU A 120 -13.25 -2.29 3.95
CA LEU A 120 -12.30 -1.18 4.05
C LEU A 120 -11.05 -1.42 3.20
N ARG A 121 -10.52 -2.65 3.17
CA ARG A 121 -9.39 -3.01 2.29
C ARG A 121 -9.72 -2.80 0.81
N LYS A 122 -10.91 -3.21 0.39
CA LYS A 122 -11.37 -3.02 -0.99
C LYS A 122 -11.49 -1.54 -1.34
N GLU A 123 -12.12 -0.75 -0.47
CA GLU A 123 -12.26 0.70 -0.65
C GLU A 123 -10.90 1.41 -0.72
N GLN A 124 -9.94 1.01 0.13
CA GLN A 124 -8.58 1.55 0.08
C GLN A 124 -7.85 1.21 -1.22
N GLN A 125 -7.96 -0.03 -1.70
CA GLN A 125 -7.37 -0.44 -2.97
C GLN A 125 -7.97 0.35 -4.15
N GLU A 126 -9.28 0.55 -4.14
CA GLU A 126 -9.98 1.34 -5.15
C GLU A 126 -9.57 2.82 -5.11
N ALA A 127 -9.46 3.41 -3.92
CA ALA A 127 -9.00 4.79 -3.75
C ALA A 127 -7.56 4.99 -4.25
N ILE A 128 -6.63 4.07 -3.92
CA ILE A 128 -5.26 4.12 -4.41
C ILE A 128 -5.22 3.94 -5.94
N ALA A 129 -6.01 3.03 -6.49
CA ALA A 129 -6.10 2.82 -7.93
C ALA A 129 -6.66 4.06 -8.65
N ALA A 130 -7.68 4.71 -8.09
CA ALA A 130 -8.25 5.94 -8.62
C ALA A 130 -7.22 7.09 -8.60
N GLN A 131 -6.47 7.25 -7.51
CA GLN A 131 -5.39 8.23 -7.43
C GLN A 131 -4.27 7.97 -8.46
N LYS A 132 -3.88 6.69 -8.64
CA LYS A 132 -2.90 6.30 -9.66
C LYS A 132 -3.41 6.62 -11.07
N LYS A 133 -4.69 6.37 -11.36
CA LYS A 133 -5.31 6.71 -12.66
C LYS A 133 -5.32 8.23 -12.89
N ALA A 134 -5.73 9.02 -11.90
CA ALA A 134 -5.75 10.48 -11.99
C ALA A 134 -4.35 11.06 -12.25
N ARG A 135 -3.31 10.56 -11.57
CA ARG A 135 -1.92 10.96 -11.81
C ARG A 135 -1.45 10.60 -13.22
N LYS A 136 -1.76 9.41 -13.71
CA LYS A 136 -1.42 8.99 -15.08
C LYS A 136 -2.09 9.89 -16.13
N GLN A 137 -3.39 10.15 -15.98
CA GLN A 137 -4.13 11.03 -16.87
C GLN A 137 -3.58 12.46 -16.86
N PHE A 138 -3.22 12.98 -15.69
CA PHE A 138 -2.59 14.30 -15.59
C PHE A 138 -1.23 14.36 -16.30
N LEU A 139 -0.38 13.35 -16.11
CA LEU A 139 0.93 13.27 -16.78
C LEU A 139 0.81 13.06 -18.29
N GLU A 140 -0.13 12.24 -18.74
CA GLU A 140 -0.43 12.02 -20.16
C GLU A 140 -0.92 13.32 -20.81
N ASN A 141 -1.89 14.01 -20.19
CA ASN A 141 -2.41 15.27 -20.70
C ASN A 141 -1.34 16.37 -20.72
N LEU A 142 -0.48 16.43 -19.69
CA LEU A 142 0.63 17.37 -19.64
C LEU A 142 1.66 17.08 -20.76
N GLY A 143 1.99 15.81 -20.99
CA GLY A 143 2.87 15.40 -22.07
C GLY A 143 2.33 15.77 -23.46
N ILE A 144 1.03 15.57 -23.68
CA ILE A 144 0.35 15.96 -24.93
C ILE A 144 0.37 17.49 -25.10
N ALA A 145 0.07 18.24 -24.04
CA ALA A 145 0.09 19.71 -24.09
C ALA A 145 1.49 20.26 -24.44
N ILE A 146 2.55 19.71 -23.83
CA ILE A 146 3.94 20.10 -24.13
C ILE A 146 4.29 19.75 -25.58
N ALA A 147 3.88 18.58 -26.07
CA ALA A 147 4.13 18.17 -27.45
C ALA A 147 3.46 19.12 -28.46
N ILE A 148 2.22 19.55 -28.21
CA ILE A 148 1.50 20.50 -29.06
C ILE A 148 2.17 21.87 -29.05
N VAL A 149 2.52 22.39 -27.87
CA VAL A 149 3.21 23.69 -27.76
C VAL A 149 4.59 23.64 -28.45
N GLY A 150 5.32 22.53 -28.30
CA GLY A 150 6.59 22.33 -28.98
C GLY A 150 6.46 22.31 -30.51
N LEU A 151 5.41 21.67 -31.03
CA LEU A 151 5.15 21.62 -32.47
C LEU A 151 4.77 23.00 -33.04
N ILE A 152 3.89 23.74 -32.34
CA ILE A 152 3.52 25.10 -32.72
C ILE A 152 4.74 26.03 -32.67
N GLY A 153 5.56 25.94 -31.62
CA GLY A 153 6.79 26.71 -31.49
C GLY A 153 7.78 26.45 -32.64
N LEU A 154 7.89 25.19 -33.07
CA LEU A 154 8.74 24.81 -34.21
C LEU A 154 8.20 25.36 -35.54
N CYS A 155 6.89 25.29 -35.77
CA CYS A 155 6.25 25.87 -36.95
C CYS A 155 6.40 27.41 -37.01
N VAL A 156 6.20 28.10 -35.88
CA VAL A 156 6.38 29.56 -35.78
C VAL A 156 7.84 29.94 -35.98
N GLY A 157 8.78 29.19 -35.39
CA GLY A 157 10.21 29.39 -35.57
C GLY A 157 10.64 29.28 -37.04
N ILE A 158 10.15 28.28 -37.76
CA ILE A 158 10.41 28.12 -39.20
C ILE A 158 9.81 29.27 -40.01
N ALA A 159 8.58 29.71 -39.69
CA ALA A 159 7.93 30.81 -40.37
C ALA A 159 8.70 32.14 -40.21
N ILE A 160 9.20 32.43 -39.01
CA ILE A 160 10.03 33.63 -38.74
C ILE A 160 11.36 33.55 -39.49
N LEU A 161 11.99 32.38 -39.56
CA LEU A 161 13.24 32.18 -40.29
C LEU A 161 13.07 32.31 -41.80
N MET A 162 11.93 31.85 -42.34
CA MET A 162 11.58 31.96 -43.76
C MET A 162 11.14 33.37 -44.18
N TRP A 163 10.57 34.15 -43.25
CA TRP A 163 10.06 35.51 -43.50
C TRP A 163 11.03 36.42 -44.28
N PRO A 164 12.31 36.60 -43.86
CA PRO A 164 13.24 37.44 -44.59
C PRO A 164 13.55 36.92 -46.01
N ALA A 165 13.66 35.59 -46.19
CA ALA A 165 13.93 35.00 -47.50
C ALA A 165 12.74 35.11 -48.48
N VAL A 166 11.51 35.06 -47.97
CA VAL A 166 10.29 35.24 -48.76
C VAL A 166 10.07 36.71 -49.11
N SER A 167 10.26 37.63 -48.16
CA SER A 167 10.13 39.08 -48.39
C SER A 167 11.10 39.58 -49.48
N ALA A 168 12.35 39.10 -49.47
CA ALA A 168 13.35 39.45 -50.48
C ALA A 168 13.01 38.96 -51.91
N LYS A 169 12.26 37.86 -52.06
CA LYS A 169 11.83 37.33 -53.37
C LYS A 169 10.55 37.97 -53.90
N MET A 170 9.70 38.51 -53.03
CA MET A 170 8.39 39.08 -53.40
C MET A 170 8.41 40.59 -53.68
N GLY A 171 9.55 41.27 -53.51
CA GLY A 171 9.69 42.68 -53.90
C GLY A 171 8.89 43.65 -53.02
N LEU A 172 8.80 43.35 -51.72
CA LEU A 172 8.40 44.30 -50.66
C LEU A 172 9.63 44.80 -49.91
#